data_AF-A0A0S8JXH6-F1
#
_entry.id   AF-A0A0S8JXH6-F1
#
_cell.length_a   1.000
_cell.length_b   1.000
_cell.length_c   1.000
_cell.angle_alpha   90.00
_cell.angle_beta   90.00
_cell.angle_gamma   90.00
#
_symmetry.space_group_name_H-M   'P 1'
#
loop_
_entity.id
_entity.type
_entity.pdbx_description
1 polymer ?
#
loop_
_entity_poly.entity_id
_entity_poly.type
_entity_poly.pdbx_seq_one_letter_code
_entity_poly.pdbx_strand_id
1 'polypeptide(L)'
;MELVLILLGAGLLLFLLSAGITSMMEKERRAACISFISGILLSFPYLLPVLKDVTYPDWISAGMISLAGGCLAISLIPFRGRIQYTYQRPRNRFDERDTMFSRQKLVPGSKKFEVYYRLRPQHRPLDNAFRRRPGWLKPGSKYYDPLLFAKTRSIFDEVEALHPRVDGEPAPAKAGIDPAVFSDTVLAMARRLGAHS
;
A
#
# COMPACT_ATOMS: atom_id res chain seq x y z
N MET A 1 30.47 2.06 31.57
CA MET A 1 30.03 2.59 30.26
C MET A 1 30.11 1.53 29.16
N GLU A 2 31.15 0.70 29.14
CA GLU A 2 31.35 -0.34 28.10
C GLU A 2 30.19 -1.34 27.98
N LEU A 3 29.69 -1.88 29.10
CA LEU A 3 28.54 -2.80 29.09
C LEU A 3 27.31 -2.18 28.40
N VAL A 4 27.08 -0.87 28.58
CA VAL A 4 25.97 -0.15 27.96
C VAL A 4 26.17 -0.05 26.45
N LEU A 5 27.39 0.26 25.99
CA LEU A 5 27.72 0.28 24.57
C LEU A 5 27.51 -1.09 23.92
N ILE A 6 27.95 -2.16 24.59
CA ILE A 6 27.81 -3.53 24.10
C ILE A 6 26.33 -3.90 23.96
N LEU A 7 25.51 -3.61 24.97
CA LEU A 7 24.07 -3.86 24.93
C LEU A 7 23.38 -3.06 23.81
N LEU A 8 23.75 -1.79 23.62
CA LEU A 8 23.25 -0.95 22.52
C LEU A 8 23.64 -1.51 21.15
N GLY A 9 24.91 -1.89 20.98
CA GLY A 9 25.41 -2.48 19.73
C GLY A 9 24.74 -3.81 19.40
N ALA A 10 24.62 -4.70 20.39
CA ALA A 10 23.92 -5.98 20.21
C ALA A 10 22.43 -5.77 19.90
N GLY A 11 21.76 -4.85 20.61
CA GLY A 11 20.37 -4.51 20.35
C GLY A 11 20.15 -3.95 18.94
N LEU A 12 21.01 -3.02 18.50
CA LEU A 12 20.95 -2.43 17.17
C LEU A 12 21.19 -3.49 16.07
N LEU A 13 22.15 -4.39 16.28
CA LEU A 13 22.45 -5.47 15.36
C LEU A 13 21.25 -6.42 15.23
N LEU A 14 20.69 -6.88 16.34
CA LEU A 14 19.52 -7.77 16.35
C LEU A 14 18.31 -7.12 15.70
N PHE A 15 18.06 -5.84 15.98
CA PHE A 15 16.99 -5.08 15.34
C PHE A 15 17.16 -5.04 13.81
N LEU A 16 18.34 -4.64 13.31
CA LEU A 16 18.59 -4.54 11.87
C LEU A 16 18.62 -5.91 11.17
N LEU A 17 19.09 -6.97 11.84
CA LEU A 17 18.99 -8.34 11.34
C LEU A 17 17.52 -8.77 11.21
N SER A 18 16.69 -8.50 12.23
CA SER A 18 15.26 -8.84 12.20
C SER A 18 14.51 -8.09 11.09
N ALA A 19 14.85 -6.81 10.87
CA ALA A 19 14.30 -6.00 9.79
C ALA A 19 14.74 -6.53 8.42
N GLY A 20 16.00 -6.98 8.29
CA GLY A 20 16.53 -7.62 7.09
C GLY A 20 15.81 -8.92 6.75
N ILE A 21 15.61 -9.80 7.74
CA ILE A 21 14.88 -11.07 7.60
C ILE A 21 13.43 -10.81 7.16
N THR A 22 12.75 -9.87 7.83
CA THR A 22 11.37 -9.49 7.49
C THR A 22 11.29 -8.97 6.04
N SER A 23 12.23 -8.11 5.64
CA SER A 23 12.31 -7.59 4.27
C SER A 23 12.54 -8.70 3.23
N MET A 24 13.31 -9.75 3.57
CA MET A 24 13.47 -10.92 2.71
C MET A 24 12.16 -11.71 2.55
N MET A 25 11.40 -11.90 3.65
CA MET A 25 10.10 -12.57 3.62
C MET A 25 9.10 -11.81 2.74
N GLU A 26 9.18 -10.49 2.74
CA GLU A 26 8.38 -9.59 1.90
C GLU A 26 8.88 -9.50 0.44
N LYS A 27 9.96 -10.20 0.09
CA LYS A 27 10.62 -10.19 -1.23
C LYS A 27 11.25 -8.83 -1.61
N GLU A 28 11.50 -7.97 -0.65
CA GLU A 28 12.14 -6.66 -0.82
C GLU A 28 13.67 -6.78 -0.68
N ARG A 29 14.32 -7.33 -1.71
CA ARG A 29 15.77 -7.63 -1.71
C ARG A 29 16.66 -6.41 -1.41
N ARG A 30 16.27 -5.24 -1.91
CA ARG A 30 17.04 -4.00 -1.70
C ARG A 30 17.00 -3.59 -0.23
N ALA A 31 15.81 -3.58 0.37
CA ALA A 31 15.64 -3.24 1.79
C ALA A 31 16.39 -4.23 2.69
N ALA A 32 16.31 -5.53 2.39
CA ALA A 32 17.07 -6.56 3.11
C ALA A 32 18.59 -6.30 3.08
N CYS A 33 19.14 -6.04 1.89
CA CYS A 33 20.57 -5.77 1.72
C CYS A 33 21.02 -4.53 2.51
N ILE A 34 20.25 -3.44 2.43
CA ILE A 34 20.53 -2.21 3.17
C ILE A 34 20.50 -2.48 4.68
N SER A 35 19.51 -3.21 5.19
CA SER A 35 19.39 -3.54 6.61
C SER A 35 20.56 -4.37 7.12
N PHE A 36 21.02 -5.38 6.37
CA PHE A 36 22.16 -6.20 6.79
C PHE A 36 23.48 -5.44 6.78
N ILE A 37 23.75 -4.68 5.70
CA ILE A 37 24.98 -3.87 5.60
C ILE A 37 24.99 -2.82 6.72
N SER A 38 23.87 -2.13 6.93
CA SER A 38 23.75 -1.12 7.99
C SER A 38 23.85 -1.75 9.38
N GLY A 39 23.32 -2.95 9.58
CA GLY A 39 23.42 -3.73 10.81
C GLY A 39 24.86 -3.95 11.23
N ILE A 40 25.71 -4.39 10.30
CA ILE A 40 27.13 -4.59 10.55
C ILE A 40 27.82 -3.25 10.75
N LEU A 41 27.67 -2.31 9.82
CA LEU A 41 28.42 -1.05 9.81
C LEU A 41 28.13 -0.17 11.04
N LEU A 42 26.85 -0.07 11.43
CA LEU A 42 26.43 0.79 12.54
C LEU A 42 26.66 0.15 13.90
N SER A 43 26.57 -1.18 14.02
CA SER A 43 26.76 -1.87 15.31
C SER A 43 28.23 -2.13 15.63
N PHE A 44 29.09 -2.20 14.62
CA PHE A 44 30.50 -2.54 14.77
C PHE A 44 31.25 -1.65 15.77
N PRO A 45 31.14 -0.29 15.73
CA PRO A 45 31.85 0.56 16.69
C PRO A 45 31.49 0.29 18.15
N TYR A 46 30.25 -0.11 18.41
CA TYR A 46 29.74 -0.38 19.76
C TYR A 46 30.20 -1.75 20.30
N LEU A 47 30.54 -2.69 19.41
CA LEU A 47 30.98 -4.04 19.74
C LEU A 47 32.51 -4.20 19.75
N LEU A 48 33.25 -3.20 19.27
CA LEU A 48 34.72 -3.18 19.28
C LEU A 48 35.37 -3.46 20.65
N PRO A 49 34.83 -2.96 21.80
CA PRO A 49 35.40 -3.24 23.11
C PRO A 49 35.50 -4.75 23.42
N VAL A 50 34.54 -5.54 22.93
CA VAL A 50 34.50 -7.01 23.11
C VAL A 50 35.49 -7.72 22.19
N LEU A 51 35.70 -7.18 20.98
CA LEU A 51 36.49 -7.86 19.96
C LEU A 51 38.00 -7.68 20.14
N LYS A 52 38.43 -6.60 20.79
CA LYS A 52 39.86 -6.22 20.88
C LYS A 52 40.30 -5.79 22.28
N ASP A 53 39.47 -5.99 23.31
CA ASP A 53 39.70 -5.49 24.67
C ASP A 53 40.08 -3.99 24.68
N VAL A 54 39.40 -3.19 23.84
CA VAL A 54 39.65 -1.75 23.71
C VAL A 54 38.72 -1.00 24.64
N THR A 55 39.31 -0.29 25.60
CA THR A 55 38.59 0.64 26.47
C THR A 55 38.49 2.02 25.83
N TYR A 56 37.27 2.51 25.67
CA TYR A 56 37.02 3.86 25.20
C TYR A 56 37.09 4.86 26.38
N PRO A 57 37.70 6.04 26.19
CA PRO A 57 37.53 7.16 27.10
C PRO A 57 36.05 7.51 27.31
N ASP A 58 35.69 7.96 28.51
CA ASP A 58 34.30 8.24 28.88
C ASP A 58 33.59 9.23 27.95
N TRP A 59 34.31 10.24 27.44
CA TRP A 59 33.76 11.23 26.52
C TRP A 59 33.39 10.63 25.16
N ILE A 60 34.15 9.63 24.67
CA ILE A 60 33.83 8.89 23.43
C ILE A 60 32.57 8.06 23.66
N SER A 61 32.54 7.32 24.78
CA SER A 61 31.39 6.49 25.15
C SER A 61 30.11 7.30 25.28
N ALA A 62 30.18 8.46 25.96
CA ALA A 62 29.05 9.38 26.10
C ALA A 62 28.59 9.96 24.75
N GLY A 63 29.53 10.29 23.86
CA GLY A 63 29.24 10.75 22.50
C GLY A 63 28.48 9.70 21.67
N MET A 64 28.91 8.44 21.72
CA MET A 64 28.26 7.34 21.02
C MET A 64 26.83 7.08 21.52
N ILE A 65 26.63 7.08 22.84
CA ILE A 65 25.30 6.93 23.45
C ILE A 65 24.39 8.09 23.02
N SER A 66 24.91 9.33 23.05
CA SER A 66 24.16 10.53 22.65
C SER A 66 23.76 10.49 21.17
N LEU A 67 24.66 10.01 20.30
CA LEU A 67 24.38 9.83 18.88
C LEU A 67 23.27 8.79 18.64
N ALA A 68 23.36 7.63 19.28
CA ALA A 68 22.34 6.58 19.19
C ALA A 68 20.97 7.08 19.68
N GLY A 69 20.95 7.77 20.83
CA GLY A 69 19.75 8.40 21.38
C GLY A 69 19.17 9.48 20.47
N GLY A 70 20.01 10.31 19.85
CA GLY A 70 19.60 11.33 18.88
C GLY A 70 18.98 10.74 17.62
N CYS A 71 19.60 9.70 17.05
CA CYS A 71 19.04 8.97 15.90
C CYS A 71 17.67 8.35 16.23
N LEU A 72 17.52 7.76 17.42
CA LEU A 72 16.25 7.21 17.89
C LEU A 72 15.20 8.32 18.09
N ALA A 73 15.58 9.46 18.66
CA ALA A 73 14.68 10.59 18.83
C ALA A 73 14.20 11.13 17.46
N ILE A 74 15.11 11.25 16.49
CA ILE A 74 14.79 11.69 15.12
C ILE A 74 13.86 10.67 14.44
N SER A 75 14.05 9.36 14.63
CA SER A 75 13.19 8.36 13.99
C SER A 75 11.76 8.31 14.54
N LEU A 76 11.55 8.82 15.76
CA LEU A 76 10.21 8.99 16.35
C LEU A 76 9.49 10.24 15.83
N ILE A 77 10.18 11.15 15.15
CA ILE A 77 9.56 12.31 14.52
C ILE A 77 8.83 11.82 13.26
N PRO A 78 7.50 12.00 13.16
CA PRO A 78 6.74 11.58 11.98
C PRO A 78 7.05 12.53 10.81
N PHE A 79 8.13 12.26 10.07
CA PHE A 79 8.45 12.96 8.83
C PHE A 79 7.38 12.64 7.78
N ARG A 80 6.38 13.52 7.67
CA ARG A 80 5.42 13.52 6.56
C ARG A 80 6.15 13.98 5.30
N GLY A 81 6.81 13.05 4.62
CA GLY A 81 7.35 13.28 3.29
C GLY A 81 6.24 13.72 2.34
N ARG A 82 6.55 14.61 1.39
CA ARG A 82 5.63 14.92 0.30
C ARG A 82 5.47 13.66 -0.54
N ILE A 83 4.28 13.05 -0.50
CA ILE A 83 3.94 11.91 -1.36
C ILE A 83 3.94 12.46 -2.80
N GLN A 84 4.96 12.11 -3.58
CA GLN A 84 4.94 12.37 -5.01
C GLN A 84 4.04 11.31 -5.66
N TYR A 85 2.86 11.73 -6.10
CA TYR A 85 1.99 10.89 -6.90
C TYR A 85 2.66 10.63 -8.25
N THR A 86 3.25 9.46 -8.41
CA THR A 86 3.72 9.02 -9.72
C THR A 86 2.49 8.62 -10.54
N TYR A 87 2.17 9.41 -11.56
CA TYR A 87 1.14 9.04 -12.54
C TYR A 87 1.62 7.84 -13.36
N GLN A 88 1.24 6.64 -12.94
CA GLN A 88 1.54 5.42 -13.67
C GLN A 88 0.59 5.30 -14.87
N ARG A 89 1.11 5.53 -16.08
CA ARG A 89 0.38 5.16 -17.30
C ARG A 89 0.47 3.64 -17.49
N PRO A 90 -0.66 2.92 -17.58
CA PRO A 90 -0.63 1.50 -17.89
C PRO A 90 0.02 1.30 -19.26
N ARG A 91 1.06 0.47 -19.32
CA ARG A 91 1.80 0.19 -20.56
C ARG A 91 1.03 -0.73 -21.49
N ASN A 92 0.14 -1.56 -20.93
CA ASN A 92 -0.61 -2.58 -21.64
C ASN A 92 -2.12 -2.37 -21.45
N ARG A 93 -2.89 -2.77 -22.47
CA ARG A 93 -4.34 -2.89 -22.35
C ARG A 93 -4.68 -4.24 -21.73
N PHE A 94 -5.65 -4.25 -20.82
CA PHE A 94 -6.16 -5.46 -20.18
C PHE A 94 -7.64 -5.63 -20.51
N ASP A 95 -8.07 -6.88 -20.65
CA ASP A 95 -9.48 -7.21 -20.79
C ASP A 95 -10.17 -7.03 -19.42
N GLU A 96 -11.09 -6.07 -19.30
CA GLU A 96 -11.79 -5.80 -18.04
C GLU A 96 -12.61 -7.01 -17.55
N ARG A 97 -12.98 -7.92 -18.46
CA ARG A 97 -13.66 -9.19 -18.12
C ARG A 97 -12.76 -10.12 -17.32
N ASP A 98 -11.44 -9.93 -17.42
CA ASP A 98 -10.43 -10.66 -16.65
C ASP A 98 -10.10 -10.00 -15.31
N THR A 99 -10.80 -8.93 -14.92
CA THR A 99 -10.72 -8.44 -13.53
C THR A 99 -11.52 -9.36 -12.61
N MET A 100 -11.06 -9.54 -11.37
CA MET A 100 -11.72 -10.43 -10.41
C MET A 100 -13.17 -10.02 -10.11
N PHE A 101 -13.48 -8.72 -10.12
CA PHE A 101 -14.83 -8.20 -9.90
C PHE A 101 -15.79 -8.50 -11.05
N SER A 102 -15.32 -8.40 -12.30
CA SER A 102 -16.11 -8.83 -13.46
C SER A 102 -16.38 -10.33 -13.43
N ARG A 103 -15.39 -11.16 -13.06
CA ARG A 103 -15.55 -12.60 -12.93
C ARG A 103 -16.50 -13.01 -11.80
N GLN A 104 -16.57 -12.22 -10.72
CA GLN A 104 -17.53 -12.46 -9.64
C GLN A 104 -18.97 -12.43 -10.13
N LYS A 105 -19.28 -11.64 -11.18
CA LYS A 105 -20.63 -11.57 -11.78
C LYS A 105 -20.99 -12.82 -12.61
N LEU A 106 -20.04 -13.74 -12.87
CA LEU A 106 -20.34 -14.98 -13.59
C LEU A 106 -21.11 -15.95 -12.69
N VAL A 107 -22.33 -16.30 -13.12
CA VAL A 107 -23.23 -17.22 -12.40
C VAL A 107 -22.82 -18.67 -12.68
N PRO A 108 -22.49 -19.49 -11.66
CA PRO A 108 -22.19 -20.91 -11.83
C PRO A 108 -23.28 -21.66 -12.62
N GLY A 109 -22.87 -22.54 -13.53
CA GLY A 109 -23.78 -23.28 -14.41
C GLY A 109 -24.32 -22.49 -15.62
N SER A 110 -24.09 -21.17 -15.69
CA SER A 110 -24.46 -20.41 -16.89
C SER A 110 -23.50 -20.69 -18.05
N LYS A 111 -23.99 -20.53 -19.30
CA LYS A 111 -23.16 -20.66 -20.51
C LYS A 111 -21.93 -19.76 -20.47
N LYS A 112 -22.08 -18.52 -19.98
CA LYS A 112 -20.97 -17.56 -19.87
C LYS A 112 -19.90 -18.02 -18.88
N PHE A 113 -20.31 -18.60 -17.75
CA PHE A 113 -19.39 -19.13 -16.75
C PHE A 113 -18.56 -20.28 -17.31
N GLU A 114 -19.21 -21.26 -17.95
CA GLU A 114 -18.52 -22.44 -18.51
C GLU A 114 -17.59 -22.06 -19.66
N VAL A 115 -18.03 -21.18 -20.57
CA VAL A 115 -17.17 -20.70 -21.66
C VAL A 115 -15.95 -19.96 -21.11
N TYR A 116 -16.14 -19.08 -20.12
CA TYR A 116 -15.05 -18.31 -19.54
C TYR A 116 -13.98 -19.21 -18.92
N TYR A 117 -14.37 -20.14 -18.04
CA TYR A 117 -13.42 -21.00 -17.34
C TYR A 117 -12.85 -22.13 -18.20
N ARG A 118 -13.47 -22.46 -19.33
CA ARG A 118 -12.85 -23.31 -20.35
C ARG A 118 -11.66 -22.62 -21.00
N LEU A 119 -11.78 -21.33 -21.29
CA LEU A 119 -10.70 -20.53 -21.89
C LEU A 119 -9.64 -20.12 -20.86
N ARG A 120 -10.01 -19.96 -19.59
CA ARG A 120 -9.14 -19.47 -18.51
C ARG A 120 -9.25 -20.35 -17.25
N PRO A 121 -8.86 -21.63 -17.32
CA PRO A 121 -9.03 -22.59 -16.22
C PRO A 121 -8.27 -22.18 -14.95
N GLN A 122 -7.13 -21.48 -15.10
CA GLN A 122 -6.29 -21.03 -13.99
C GLN A 122 -6.99 -20.07 -13.01
N HIS A 123 -8.03 -19.36 -13.45
CA HIS A 123 -8.78 -18.44 -12.58
C HIS A 123 -9.82 -19.18 -11.71
N ARG A 124 -10.24 -20.39 -12.11
CA ARG A 124 -11.37 -21.09 -11.48
C ARG A 124 -11.12 -21.45 -10.01
N PRO A 125 -9.97 -21.99 -9.59
CA PRO A 125 -9.75 -22.37 -8.20
C PRO A 125 -9.79 -21.16 -7.25
N LEU A 126 -9.11 -20.07 -7.62
CA LEU A 126 -9.07 -18.84 -6.83
C LEU A 126 -10.43 -18.18 -6.74
N ASP A 127 -11.15 -18.07 -7.85
CA ASP A 127 -12.47 -17.45 -7.86
C ASP A 127 -13.50 -18.32 -7.09
N ASN A 128 -13.39 -19.65 -7.15
CA ASN A 128 -14.23 -20.55 -6.35
C ASN A 128 -13.94 -20.40 -4.86
N ALA A 129 -12.67 -20.31 -4.47
CA ALA A 129 -12.28 -20.05 -3.09
C ALA A 129 -12.82 -18.70 -2.61
N PHE A 130 -12.80 -17.68 -3.47
CA PHE A 130 -13.37 -16.37 -3.18
C PHE A 130 -14.90 -16.41 -3.02
N ARG A 131 -15.63 -17.10 -3.92
CA ARG A 131 -17.10 -17.26 -3.85
C ARG A 131 -17.59 -18.01 -2.61
N ARG A 132 -16.76 -18.87 -2.00
CA ARG A 132 -17.08 -19.55 -0.74
C ARG A 132 -17.04 -18.64 0.48
N ARG A 133 -16.46 -17.43 0.36
CA ARG A 133 -16.43 -16.46 1.45
C ARG A 133 -17.80 -15.78 1.58
N PRO A 134 -18.15 -15.24 2.77
CA PRO A 134 -19.45 -14.60 3.01
C PRO A 134 -19.80 -13.48 2.02
N GLY A 135 -18.79 -12.84 1.42
CA GLY A 135 -18.96 -11.74 0.47
C GLY A 135 -18.79 -10.38 1.14
N TRP A 136 -18.96 -9.33 0.33
CA TRP A 136 -18.80 -7.96 0.79
C TRP A 136 -20.01 -7.49 1.57
N LEU A 137 -19.74 -6.75 2.66
CA LEU A 137 -20.78 -6.21 3.53
C LEU A 137 -21.75 -7.26 4.12
N LYS A 138 -21.29 -8.51 4.29
CA LYS A 138 -22.12 -9.60 4.83
C LYS A 138 -21.70 -9.99 6.25
N PRO A 139 -22.67 -10.43 7.08
CA PRO A 139 -22.37 -11.12 8.34
C PRO A 139 -21.41 -12.29 8.13
N GLY A 140 -20.50 -12.51 9.07
CA GLY A 140 -19.47 -13.57 8.99
C GLY A 140 -18.18 -13.17 8.27
N SER A 141 -18.09 -11.97 7.71
CA SER A 141 -16.80 -11.43 7.25
C SER A 141 -15.90 -11.09 8.45
N LYS A 142 -14.57 -11.18 8.26
CA LYS A 142 -13.57 -11.06 9.36
C LYS A 142 -13.71 -9.77 10.20
N TYR A 143 -14.11 -8.68 9.56
CA TYR A 143 -14.25 -7.36 10.18
C TYR A 143 -15.70 -6.87 10.08
N TYR A 144 -16.67 -7.79 10.20
CA TYR A 144 -18.07 -7.42 10.16
C TYR A 144 -18.41 -6.49 11.33
N ASP A 145 -18.84 -5.27 10.99
CA ASP A 145 -19.44 -4.32 11.91
C ASP A 145 -20.80 -3.92 11.34
N PRO A 146 -21.91 -4.14 12.08
CA PRO A 146 -23.25 -3.95 11.55
C PRO A 146 -23.52 -2.48 11.17
N LEU A 147 -23.02 -1.53 11.96
CA LEU A 147 -23.27 -0.10 11.74
C LEU A 147 -22.45 0.44 10.56
N LEU A 148 -21.15 0.14 10.54
CA LEU A 148 -20.26 0.55 9.47
C LEU A 148 -20.68 -0.06 8.13
N PHE A 149 -21.10 -1.33 8.14
CA PHE A 149 -21.51 -2.01 6.92
C PHE A 149 -22.86 -1.51 6.40
N ALA A 150 -23.82 -1.21 7.29
CA ALA A 150 -25.07 -0.56 6.92
C ALA A 150 -24.81 0.83 6.30
N LYS A 151 -23.95 1.63 6.92
CA LYS A 151 -23.53 2.93 6.38
C LYS A 151 -22.89 2.79 5.00
N THR A 152 -21.99 1.82 4.82
CA THR A 152 -21.32 1.60 3.53
C THR A 152 -22.31 1.11 2.47
N ARG A 153 -23.28 0.27 2.85
CA ARG A 153 -24.35 -0.17 1.95
C ARG A 153 -25.16 1.02 1.42
N SER A 154 -25.51 1.97 2.28
CA SER A 154 -26.22 3.19 1.89
C SER A 154 -25.47 4.00 0.82
N ILE A 155 -24.13 4.04 0.88
CA ILE A 155 -23.31 4.72 -0.14
C ILE A 155 -23.41 3.98 -1.48
N PHE A 156 -23.35 2.65 -1.47
CA PHE A 156 -23.53 1.87 -2.71
C PHE A 156 -24.92 2.05 -3.30
N ASP A 157 -25.96 2.10 -2.47
CA ASP A 157 -27.34 2.34 -2.90
C ASP A 157 -27.49 3.72 -3.55
N GLU A 158 -26.85 4.75 -2.99
CA GLU A 158 -26.85 6.09 -3.56
C GLU A 158 -26.15 6.13 -4.93
N VAL A 159 -24.99 5.49 -5.07
CA VAL A 159 -24.28 5.38 -6.35
C VAL A 159 -25.13 4.62 -7.39
N GLU A 160 -25.78 3.52 -6.99
CA GLU A 160 -26.66 2.74 -7.86
C GLU A 160 -27.88 3.57 -8.30
N ALA A 161 -28.46 4.38 -7.42
CA ALA A 161 -29.56 5.28 -7.74
C ALA A 161 -29.16 6.43 -8.68
N LEU A 162 -27.91 6.91 -8.60
CA LEU A 162 -27.38 7.97 -9.47
C LEU A 162 -26.95 7.44 -10.84
N HIS A 163 -26.56 6.17 -10.96
CA HIS A 163 -26.02 5.58 -12.19
C HIS A 163 -26.91 5.80 -13.44
N PRO A 164 -28.25 5.66 -13.41
CA PRO A 164 -29.07 5.92 -14.59
C PRO A 164 -29.10 7.40 -15.03
N ARG A 165 -28.61 8.33 -14.20
CA ARG A 165 -28.67 9.78 -14.42
C ARG A 165 -27.36 10.37 -14.92
N VAL A 166 -26.27 9.60 -14.92
CA VAL A 166 -24.96 10.10 -15.38
C VAL A 166 -24.78 9.99 -16.89
N ASP A 167 -25.60 9.17 -17.55
CA ASP A 167 -25.64 9.05 -19.00
C ASP A 167 -26.88 9.77 -19.55
N GLY A 168 -26.82 10.23 -20.79
CA GLY A 168 -27.90 11.01 -21.38
C GLY A 168 -27.78 11.14 -22.90
N GLU A 169 -28.88 11.55 -23.53
CA GLU A 169 -28.92 11.74 -24.98
C GLU A 169 -27.91 12.83 -25.41
N PRO A 170 -26.98 12.51 -26.33
CA PRO A 170 -26.05 13.50 -26.86
C PRO A 170 -26.79 14.66 -27.55
N ALA A 171 -26.19 15.85 -27.51
CA ALA A 171 -26.74 17.00 -28.23
C ALA A 171 -26.85 16.71 -29.74
N PRO A 172 -27.94 17.13 -30.42
CA PRO A 172 -28.21 16.78 -31.82
C PRO A 172 -27.21 17.42 -32.80
N ALA A 173 -26.49 18.46 -32.37
CA ALA A 173 -25.46 19.13 -33.16
C ALA A 173 -24.24 19.41 -32.30
N LYS A 174 -23.06 19.28 -32.91
CA LYS A 174 -21.80 19.65 -32.28
C LYS A 174 -21.65 21.17 -32.27
N ALA A 175 -21.48 21.75 -31.09
CA ALA A 175 -21.20 23.18 -30.96
C ALA A 175 -19.76 23.50 -31.42
N GLY A 176 -19.60 24.61 -32.14
CA GLY A 176 -18.29 25.14 -32.57
C GLY A 176 -17.53 25.84 -31.45
N ILE A 177 -17.37 25.19 -30.30
CA ILE A 177 -16.69 25.75 -29.12
C ILE A 177 -15.21 25.37 -29.18
N ASP A 178 -14.33 26.32 -28.84
CA ASP A 178 -12.91 26.06 -28.66
C ASP A 178 -12.70 24.98 -27.57
N PRO A 179 -12.04 23.84 -27.90
CA PRO A 179 -11.76 22.78 -26.93
C PRO A 179 -11.02 23.25 -25.67
N ALA A 180 -10.16 24.27 -25.77
CA ALA A 180 -9.44 24.81 -24.63
C ALA A 180 -10.41 25.47 -23.62
N VAL A 181 -11.25 26.37 -24.12
CA VAL A 181 -12.28 27.07 -23.33
C VAL A 181 -13.27 26.07 -22.71
N PHE A 182 -13.68 25.06 -23.46
CA PHE A 182 -14.59 24.02 -22.94
C PHE A 182 -13.93 23.22 -21.81
N SER A 183 -12.66 22.83 -21.98
CA SER A 183 -11.91 22.10 -20.97
C SER A 183 -11.77 22.90 -19.67
N ASP A 184 -11.40 24.18 -19.76
CA ASP A 184 -11.27 25.06 -18.60
C ASP A 184 -12.60 25.22 -17.85
N THR A 185 -13.70 25.33 -18.60
CA THR A 185 -15.05 25.42 -18.04
C THR A 185 -15.43 24.15 -17.27
N VAL A 186 -15.23 22.98 -17.86
CA VAL A 186 -15.52 21.68 -17.21
C VAL A 186 -14.65 21.49 -15.97
N LEU A 187 -13.36 21.83 -16.04
CA LEU A 187 -12.45 21.73 -14.91
C LEU A 187 -12.83 22.69 -13.77
N ALA A 188 -13.24 23.92 -14.09
CA ALA A 188 -13.73 24.87 -13.09
C ALA A 188 -15.01 24.36 -12.40
N MET A 189 -15.94 23.76 -13.17
CA MET A 189 -17.14 23.12 -12.61
C MET A 189 -16.77 21.95 -11.68
N ALA A 190 -15.87 21.07 -12.11
CA ALA A 190 -15.42 19.94 -11.30
C ALA A 190 -14.79 20.41 -9.98
N ARG A 191 -13.91 21.43 -10.01
CA ARG A 191 -13.30 22.00 -8.80
C ARG A 191 -14.34 22.61 -7.87
N ARG A 192 -15.33 23.32 -8.41
CA ARG A 192 -16.44 23.88 -7.63
C ARG A 192 -17.26 22.79 -6.93
N LEU A 193 -17.37 21.61 -7.53
CA LEU A 193 -18.03 20.42 -6.96
C LEU A 193 -17.13 19.62 -5.99
N GLY A 194 -15.92 20.09 -5.69
CA GLY A 194 -15.02 19.48 -4.72
C GLY A 194 -13.96 18.55 -5.30
N ALA A 195 -13.83 18.47 -6.63
CA ALA A 195 -12.70 17.77 -7.24
C ALA A 195 -11.39 18.50 -6.88
N HIS A 196 -10.42 17.74 -6.37
CA HIS A 196 -9.07 18.20 -6.07
C HIS A 196 -8.06 17.33 -6.82
N SER A 197 -6.94 17.91 -7.21
CA SER A 197 -5.80 17.25 -7.85
C SER A 197 -4.64 17.12 -6.88
#